data_AF-A0A3P7ZUV1-F1
#
_entry.id   AF-A0A3P7ZUV1-F1
#
_cell.length_a   1.000
_cell.length_b   1.000
_cell.length_c   1.000
_cell.angle_alpha   90.00
_cell.angle_beta   90.00
_cell.angle_gamma   90.00
#
_symmetry.space_group_name_H-M   'P 1'
#
loop_
_entity.id
_entity.type
_entity.pdbx_description
1 polymer ?
#
loop_
_entity_poly.entity_id
_entity_poly.type
_entity_poly.pdbx_seq_one_letter_code
_entity_poly.pdbx_strand_id
1 'polypeptide(L)'
;MTIYLGKRDFMDHLTHVDPIEGVVLVDPDYVKHRKVFVHLLGAFWYGRDEVDLLGLNYHKDLCLMTKQVYPPFGSKVLKSHIPVLLSENGNATELSSNLLNKFTEPPGRTRLQERLIRKLGSNAFPFYFQVI
;
A
#
# COMPACT_ATOMS: atom_id res chain seq x y z
N MET A 1 -5.87 -9.14 -13.43
CA MET A 1 -4.96 -8.63 -12.37
C MET A 1 -5.00 -9.59 -11.21
N THR A 2 -3.85 -9.94 -10.64
CA THR A 2 -3.76 -10.92 -9.56
C THR A 2 -2.74 -10.45 -8.52
N ILE A 3 -3.05 -10.58 -7.23
CA ILE A 3 -2.15 -10.21 -6.14
C ILE A 3 -1.59 -11.49 -5.51
N TYR A 4 -0.28 -11.53 -5.29
CA TYR A 4 0.43 -12.60 -4.60
C TYR A 4 1.04 -12.06 -3.31
N LEU A 5 0.64 -12.63 -2.17
CA LEU A 5 1.19 -12.38 -0.83
C LEU A 5 1.96 -13.60 -0.35
N GLY A 6 3.01 -13.40 0.46
CA GLY A 6 3.79 -14.50 1.04
C GLY A 6 3.11 -15.18 2.23
N LYS A 7 2.31 -14.42 2.99
CA LYS A 7 1.55 -14.85 4.17
C LYS A 7 0.23 -14.07 4.26
N ARG A 8 -0.69 -14.55 5.09
CA ARG A 8 -1.98 -13.89 5.39
C ARG A 8 -2.00 -13.26 6.78
N ASP A 9 -1.25 -13.85 7.71
CA ASP A 9 -1.14 -13.39 9.08
C ASP A 9 0.13 -12.53 9.24
N PHE A 10 -0.03 -11.35 9.85
CA PHE A 10 1.04 -10.39 10.12
C PHE A 10 1.02 -10.09 11.62
N MET A 11 2.08 -10.47 12.32
CA MET A 11 2.16 -10.32 13.77
C MET A 11 2.66 -8.93 14.16
N ASP A 12 2.05 -8.36 15.18
CA ASP A 12 2.56 -7.18 15.89
C ASP A 12 3.48 -7.65 17.03
N HIS A 13 4.69 -7.10 17.08
CA HIS A 13 5.73 -7.41 18.08
C HIS A 13 5.89 -6.27 19.11
N LEU A 14 4.89 -5.40 19.27
CA LEU A 14 4.83 -4.20 20.14
C LEU A 14 5.84 -3.09 19.81
N THR A 15 6.86 -3.41 19.01
CA THR A 15 7.97 -2.54 18.58
C THR A 15 7.97 -2.32 17.07
N HIS A 16 7.37 -3.25 16.34
CA HIS A 16 7.21 -3.25 14.90
C HIS A 16 6.14 -4.28 14.52
N VAL A 17 5.47 -4.06 13.40
CA VAL A 17 4.60 -5.05 12.76
C VAL A 17 5.37 -5.76 11.65
N ASP A 18 5.11 -7.06 11.50
CA ASP A 18 5.52 -7.85 10.35
C ASP A 18 5.23 -7.13 9.01
N PRO A 19 6.23 -6.93 8.13
CA PRO A 19 6.01 -6.19 6.89
C PRO A 19 5.13 -6.95 5.89
N ILE A 20 4.31 -6.19 5.17
CA ILE A 20 3.39 -6.71 4.16
C ILE A 20 4.05 -6.61 2.79
N GLU A 21 4.58 -7.73 2.32
CA GLU A 21 5.24 -7.85 1.02
C GLU A 21 4.43 -8.70 0.02
N GLY A 22 4.45 -8.28 -1.25
CA GLY A 22 3.79 -9.01 -2.31
C GLY A 22 4.15 -8.55 -3.71
N VAL A 23 3.50 -9.16 -4.69
CA VAL A 23 3.67 -8.87 -6.12
C VAL A 23 2.30 -8.83 -6.80
N VAL A 24 2.05 -7.80 -7.60
CA VAL A 24 0.86 -7.68 -8.45
C VAL A 24 1.21 -8.11 -9.87
N LEU A 25 0.56 -9.16 -10.36
CA LEU A 25 0.56 -9.51 -11.77
C LEU A 25 -0.47 -8.64 -12.51
N VAL A 26 0.04 -7.78 -13.39
CA VAL A 26 -0.73 -6.89 -14.23
C VAL A 26 -0.86 -7.50 -15.63
N ASP A 27 -2.01 -7.28 -16.25
CA ASP A 27 -2.22 -7.60 -17.66
C ASP A 27 -2.13 -6.28 -18.46
N PRO A 28 -1.13 -6.11 -19.35
CA PRO A 28 -0.96 -4.88 -20.12
C PRO A 28 -2.15 -4.59 -21.04
N ASP A 29 -2.74 -5.62 -21.66
CA ASP A 29 -3.84 -5.47 -22.63
C ASP A 29 -5.13 -5.06 -21.94
N TYR A 30 -5.32 -5.48 -20.68
CA TYR A 30 -6.42 -5.03 -19.84
C TYR A 30 -6.20 -3.62 -19.27
N VAL A 31 -4.99 -3.30 -18.80
CA VAL A 31 -4.73 -2.07 -18.04
C VAL A 31 -4.45 -0.86 -18.95
N LYS A 32 -3.83 -1.04 -20.12
CA LYS A 32 -3.58 0.01 -21.13
C LYS A 32 -3.03 1.31 -20.51
N HIS A 33 -3.85 2.37 -20.49
CA HIS A 33 -3.50 3.71 -19.97
C HIS A 33 -3.91 3.95 -18.51
N ARG A 34 -4.37 2.92 -17.79
CA ARG A 34 -4.82 3.03 -16.40
C ARG A 34 -3.65 2.85 -15.43
N LYS A 35 -3.75 3.49 -14.27
CA LYS A 35 -2.85 3.27 -13.14
C LYS A 35 -3.36 2.12 -12.27
N VAL A 36 -2.46 1.37 -11.66
CA VAL A 36 -2.77 0.35 -10.66
C VAL A 36 -2.17 0.77 -9.33
N PHE A 37 -3.01 0.77 -8.31
CA PHE A 37 -2.65 1.04 -6.93
C PHE A 37 -2.91 -0.20 -6.08
N VAL A 38 -2.09 -0.38 -5.05
CA VAL A 38 -2.37 -1.28 -3.93
C VAL A 38 -2.69 -0.41 -2.74
N HIS A 39 -3.74 -0.77 -2.01
CA HIS A 39 -4.18 -0.10 -0.80
C HIS A 39 -4.06 -1.06 0.37
N LEU A 40 -3.44 -0.61 1.46
CA LEU A 40 -3.54 -1.24 2.76
C LEU A 40 -4.54 -0.42 3.57
N LEU A 41 -5.69 -1.02 3.88
CA LEU A 41 -6.77 -0.42 4.64
C LEU A 41 -6.89 -1.11 5.99
N GLY A 42 -6.62 -0.39 7.08
CA GLY A 42 -7.05 -0.77 8.42
C GLY A 42 -8.37 -0.05 8.71
N ALA A 43 -9.43 -0.82 8.97
CA ALA A 43 -10.76 -0.28 9.26
C ALA A 43 -11.39 -0.99 10.45
N PHE A 44 -12.09 -0.22 11.28
CA PHE A 44 -12.92 -0.70 12.38
C PHE A 44 -14.35 -0.89 11.89
N TRP A 45 -14.96 -2.02 12.26
CA TRP A 45 -16.34 -2.38 11.91
C TRP A 45 -17.05 -2.82 13.18
N TYR A 46 -18.26 -2.29 13.40
CA TYR A 46 -19.10 -2.61 14.55
C TYR A 46 -20.57 -2.66 14.12
N GLY A 47 -21.23 -3.77 14.44
CA GLY A 47 -22.60 -4.14 14.05
C GLY A 47 -22.78 -5.65 14.18
N ARG A 48 -24.02 -6.16 14.19
CA ARG A 48 -24.29 -7.61 14.10
C ARG A 48 -25.44 -7.88 13.14
N ASP A 49 -25.19 -8.77 12.18
CA ASP A 49 -26.13 -9.15 11.11
C ASP A 49 -27.53 -9.56 11.60
N GLU A 50 -27.68 -10.04 12.84
CA GLU A 50 -28.92 -10.65 13.35
C GLU A 50 -29.63 -9.88 14.49
N VAL A 51 -29.12 -8.74 14.97
CA VAL A 51 -29.69 -8.07 16.18
C VAL A 51 -30.00 -6.57 16.00
N ASP A 52 -29.63 -5.96 14.87
CA ASP A 52 -29.73 -4.51 14.69
C ASP A 52 -31.15 -4.02 14.29
N LEU A 53 -32.14 -4.22 15.19
CA LEU A 53 -33.43 -3.51 15.16
C LEU A 53 -33.29 -1.97 15.21
N LEU A 54 -32.09 -1.47 15.53
CA LEU A 54 -31.73 -0.05 15.59
C LEU A 54 -30.83 0.41 14.42
N GLY A 55 -30.41 -0.49 13.51
CA GLY A 55 -29.66 -0.15 12.30
C GLY A 55 -28.24 0.43 12.51
N LEU A 56 -27.62 0.23 13.68
CA LEU A 56 -26.34 0.85 14.08
C LEU A 56 -25.11 0.16 13.49
N ASN A 57 -25.00 0.17 12.16
CA ASN A 57 -23.76 -0.19 11.46
C ASN A 57 -22.75 0.96 11.52
N TYR A 58 -21.66 0.77 12.27
CA TYR A 58 -20.55 1.73 12.33
C TYR A 58 -19.32 1.16 11.62
N HIS A 59 -18.89 1.85 10.57
CA HIS A 59 -17.68 1.54 9.82
C HIS A 59 -16.77 2.77 9.81
N LYS A 60 -15.49 2.58 10.17
CA LYS A 60 -14.52 3.67 10.24
C LYS A 60 -13.13 3.23 9.78
N ASP A 61 -12.68 3.81 8.68
CA ASP A 61 -11.28 3.72 8.25
C ASP A 61 -10.37 4.36 9.30
N LEU A 62 -9.42 3.57 9.79
CA LEU A 62 -8.42 3.97 10.78
C LEU A 62 -7.10 4.36 10.10
N CYS A 63 -6.68 3.62 9.07
CA CYS A 63 -5.52 3.94 8.26
C CYS A 63 -5.70 3.50 6.80
N LEU A 64 -5.22 4.33 5.86
CA LEU A 64 -5.18 4.03 4.43
C LEU A 64 -3.80 4.36 3.88
N MET A 65 -3.00 3.34 3.56
CA MET A 65 -1.72 3.51 2.88
C MET A 65 -1.86 3.08 1.41
N THR A 66 -1.38 3.92 0.48
CA THR A 66 -1.59 3.74 -0.96
C THR A 66 -0.27 3.73 -1.70
N LYS A 67 -0.05 2.74 -2.58
CA LYS A 67 1.16 2.60 -3.39
C LYS A 67 0.81 2.33 -4.86
N GLN A 68 1.29 3.17 -5.78
CA GLN A 68 1.16 2.92 -7.23
C GLN A 68 2.18 1.84 -7.65
N VAL A 69 1.71 0.78 -8.30
CA VAL A 69 2.55 -0.33 -8.81
C VAL A 69 2.67 -0.35 -10.33
N TYR A 70 1.69 0.19 -11.05
CA TYR A 70 1.72 0.35 -12.51
C TYR A 70 1.16 1.72 -12.95
N PRO A 71 1.72 2.37 -13.99
CA PRO A 71 3.01 2.05 -14.59
C PRO A 71 4.14 2.19 -13.55
N PRO A 72 5.22 1.38 -13.65
CA PRO A 72 6.37 1.55 -12.80
C PRO A 72 6.98 2.93 -13.05
N PHE A 73 7.32 3.66 -11.99
CA PHE A 73 8.08 4.89 -12.14
C PHE A 73 9.46 4.52 -12.67
N GLY A 74 9.71 4.80 -13.95
CA GLY A 74 11.00 4.55 -14.59
C GLY A 74 12.12 5.20 -13.80
N SER A 75 13.25 4.50 -13.65
CA SER A 75 14.34 4.83 -12.73
C SER A 75 15.06 6.14 -13.08
N LYS A 76 14.42 7.26 -12.75
CA LYS A 76 15.02 8.56 -12.48
C LYS A 76 14.59 8.91 -11.06
N VAL A 77 15.56 9.19 -10.19
CA VAL A 77 15.32 9.58 -8.80
C VAL A 77 14.59 10.92 -8.80
N LEU A 78 13.27 10.88 -8.78
CA LEU A 78 12.39 12.04 -8.83
C LEU A 78 11.33 11.90 -7.75
N LYS A 79 11.35 12.90 -6.86
CA LYS A 79 10.56 13.01 -5.64
C LYS A 79 9.06 12.86 -5.94
N SER A 80 8.35 12.17 -5.05
CA SER A 80 6.90 11.94 -5.13
C SER A 80 6.12 13.25 -5.30
N HIS A 81 5.53 13.45 -6.48
CA HIS A 81 4.71 14.63 -6.74
C HIS A 81 3.29 14.40 -6.26
N ILE A 82 2.88 15.20 -5.26
CA ILE A 82 1.58 15.17 -4.59
C ILE A 82 0.54 15.98 -5.41
N PRO A 83 -0.72 15.54 -5.54
CA PRO A 83 -1.87 16.41 -5.79
C PRO A 83 -2.49 16.89 -4.47
N VAL A 84 -2.71 18.20 -4.37
CA VAL A 84 -2.92 18.98 -3.13
C VAL A 84 -4.39 19.31 -2.88
N LEU A 85 -4.78 19.40 -1.61
CA LEU A 85 -5.66 20.43 -1.01
C LEU A 85 -5.17 20.60 0.46
N LEU A 86 -5.04 21.78 1.09
CA LEU A 86 -5.16 23.19 0.67
C LEU A 86 -4.19 24.10 1.51
N SER A 87 -4.47 25.40 1.58
CA SER A 87 -3.76 26.51 2.29
C SER A 87 -3.91 26.48 3.83
N GLU A 88 -3.14 27.18 4.69
CA GLU A 88 -2.29 28.38 4.53
C GLU A 88 -1.00 28.35 5.39
N ASN A 89 -0.01 29.16 4.99
CA ASN A 89 1.04 29.81 5.81
C ASN A 89 1.94 28.98 6.76
N GLY A 90 3.24 28.93 6.43
CA GLY A 90 4.32 28.83 7.43
C GLY A 90 4.95 27.45 7.68
N ASN A 91 6.24 27.32 7.30
CA ASN A 91 7.31 26.57 7.98
C ASN A 91 7.09 25.17 8.62
N ALA A 92 6.14 24.33 8.15
CA ALA A 92 5.93 22.96 8.67
C ALA A 92 6.27 21.77 7.71
N THR A 93 6.80 22.03 6.51
CA THR A 93 6.83 21.02 5.42
C THR A 93 7.91 19.92 5.53
N GLU A 94 8.97 20.13 6.32
CA GLU A 94 10.11 19.20 6.38
C GLU A 94 9.91 18.02 7.36
N LEU A 95 8.98 18.10 8.30
CA LEU A 95 8.73 17.00 9.24
C LEU A 95 7.78 15.94 8.68
N SER A 96 6.72 16.37 7.99
CA SER A 96 5.70 15.47 7.44
C SER A 96 6.22 14.59 6.29
N SER A 97 7.05 15.17 5.41
CA SER A 97 7.70 14.43 4.31
C SER A 97 8.68 13.36 4.82
N ASN A 98 9.40 13.63 5.92
CA ASN A 98 10.32 12.66 6.54
C ASN A 98 9.60 11.54 7.33
N LEU A 99 8.40 11.79 7.88
CA LEU A 99 7.58 10.72 8.46
C LEU A 99 6.92 9.85 7.38
N LEU A 100 6.44 10.43 6.28
CA LEU A 100 5.89 9.65 5.16
C LEU A 100 6.98 8.81 4.46
N ASN A 101 8.20 9.34 4.34
CA ASN A 101 9.37 8.61 3.81
C ASN A 101 9.98 7.59 4.80
N LYS A 102 9.43 7.44 6.02
CA LYS A 102 9.78 6.30 6.90
C LYS A 102 9.01 5.02 6.58
N PHE A 103 7.97 5.10 5.74
CA PHE A 103 7.19 3.95 5.29
C PHE A 103 7.71 3.33 3.96
N THR A 104 8.72 3.96 3.34
CA THR A 104 9.13 3.65 1.96
C THR A 104 10.29 2.65 1.86
N GLU A 105 10.01 1.60 1.09
CA GLU A 105 10.90 0.61 0.46
C GLU A 105 11.98 -0.08 1.33
N PRO A 106 12.01 -1.42 1.38
CA PRO A 106 13.22 -2.13 1.81
C PRO A 106 14.39 -1.77 0.88
N PRO A 107 15.66 -1.85 1.35
CA PRO A 107 16.85 -1.46 0.58
C PRO A 107 17.14 -2.32 -0.68
N GLY A 108 16.24 -3.23 -1.03
CA GLY A 108 16.25 -4.04 -2.24
C GLY A 108 14.95 -4.84 -2.38
N ARG A 109 14.82 -5.61 -3.46
CA ARG A 109 13.72 -6.58 -3.59
C ARG A 109 13.91 -7.70 -2.56
N THR A 110 12.81 -8.21 -2.03
CA THR A 110 12.87 -9.32 -1.06
C THR A 110 13.04 -10.66 -1.76
N ARG A 111 13.50 -11.69 -1.03
CA ARG A 111 13.65 -13.05 -1.56
C ARG A 111 12.34 -13.64 -2.09
N LEU A 112 11.20 -13.26 -1.49
CA LEU A 112 9.87 -13.63 -1.97
C LEU A 112 9.56 -12.95 -3.30
N GLN A 113 9.69 -11.62 -3.35
CA GLN A 113 9.43 -10.82 -4.55
C GLN A 113 10.30 -11.28 -5.72
N GLU A 114 11.59 -11.52 -5.50
CA GLU A 114 12.47 -12.06 -6.54
C GLU A 114 11.99 -13.40 -7.09
N ARG A 115 11.62 -14.36 -6.23
CA ARG A 115 11.12 -15.67 -6.64
C ARG A 115 9.81 -15.55 -7.43
N LEU A 116 8.90 -14.70 -6.98
CA LEU A 116 7.63 -14.45 -7.66
C LEU A 116 7.84 -13.77 -9.02
N ILE A 117 8.68 -12.72 -9.11
CA ILE A 117 8.97 -12.02 -10.37
C ILE A 117 9.64 -12.98 -11.37
N ARG A 118 10.62 -13.80 -10.93
CA ARG A 118 11.23 -14.83 -11.79
C ARG A 118 10.23 -15.88 -12.29
N LYS A 119 9.17 -16.17 -11.53
CA LYS A 119 8.14 -17.16 -11.88
C LYS A 119 6.99 -16.58 -12.73
N LEU A 120 6.65 -15.31 -12.52
CA LEU A 120 5.48 -14.63 -13.12
C LEU A 120 5.84 -13.74 -14.33
N GLY A 121 7.13 -13.44 -14.53
CA GLY A 121 7.63 -12.69 -15.69
C GLY A 121 7.63 -11.17 -15.53
N SER A 122 7.77 -10.46 -16.65
CA SER A 122 7.98 -9.01 -16.72
C SER A 122 6.82 -8.16 -16.18
N ASN A 123 5.61 -8.71 -16.15
CA ASN A 123 4.39 -7.98 -15.79
C ASN A 123 4.07 -8.09 -14.28
N ALA A 124 5.03 -8.54 -13.49
CA ALA A 124 4.92 -8.79 -12.06
C ALA A 124 5.60 -7.65 -11.27
N PHE A 125 4.79 -6.79 -10.65
CA PHE A 125 5.23 -5.54 -10.00
C PHE A 125 5.25 -5.70 -8.46
N PRO A 126 6.40 -5.53 -7.80
CA PRO A 126 6.50 -5.70 -6.35
C PRO A 126 5.86 -4.54 -5.58
N PHE A 127 5.32 -4.84 -4.40
CA PHE A 127 4.91 -3.86 -3.41
C PHE A 127 5.34 -4.27 -2.00
N TYR A 128 5.31 -3.28 -1.12
CA TYR A 128 5.73 -3.38 0.27
C TYR A 128 4.95 -2.34 1.08
N PHE A 129 4.50 -2.70 2.27
CA PHE A 129 3.98 -1.79 3.28
C PHE A 129 4.64 -2.11 4.62
N GLN A 130 5.17 -1.10 5.29
CA GLN A 130 5.45 -1.14 6.72
C GLN A 130 4.23 -0.57 7.45
N VAL A 131 3.79 -1.22 8.53
CA VAL A 131 2.90 -0.58 9.51
C VAL A 131 3.79 -0.10 10.66
N ILE A 132 3.53 1.12 11.14
CA ILE A 132 4.13 1.74 12.34
C ILE A 132 3.13 1.58 13.48
#